data_AF-A0A661BKH8-F1
#
_entry.id   AF-A0A661BKH8-F1
#
_cell.length_a   1.000
_cell.length_b   1.000
_cell.length_c   1.000
_cell.angle_alpha   90.00
_cell.angle_beta   90.00
_cell.angle_gamma   90.00
#
_symmetry.space_group_name_H-M   'P 1'
#
loop_
_entity.id
_entity.type
_entity.pdbx_description
1 polymer ?
#
loop_
_entity_poly.entity_id
_entity_poly.type
_entity_poly.pdbx_seq_one_letter_code
_entity_poly.pdbx_strand_id
1 'polypeptide(L)'
;SCPGFGSVAKYVAVSIREAAFDVASMAKTSTKVFVMEVMGRHAGWIAAAGGLAAETEGDAPQVILFPEVAFDEEAFLARVKDSVEKNEYCAIVVSEGVRNSEGKFLSEAGGTDAFGHAQLGGVAPIIAELVKQKLGYKYHWAVCDYLQRAARHIASAVDVEQAYAMGEAAVNFALEGRNGMMPVVVRTNNDPYHWQVGHALLADVANVEKKMPPEYISEDGFGITEQCRRYLQPLIEGEAYPPYKNGLPDYVRLKNVPVPKILNTPFEIS
;
A
#
# COMPACT_ATOMS: atom_id res chain seq x y z
N SER A 1 2.11 -1.93 -13.67
CA SER A 1 1.33 -1.57 -12.47
C SER A 1 -0.06 -2.15 -12.61
N CYS A 2 -0.86 -2.13 -11.54
CA CYS A 2 -2.29 -2.44 -11.59
C CYS A 2 -3.07 -1.16 -11.26
N PRO A 3 -4.18 -0.85 -11.96
CA PRO A 3 -5.02 0.30 -11.62
C PRO A 3 -5.46 0.30 -10.15
N GLY A 4 -5.35 1.47 -9.50
CA GLY A 4 -5.64 1.68 -8.08
C GLY A 4 -4.40 1.57 -7.19
N PHE A 5 -3.37 0.82 -7.59
CA PHE A 5 -2.14 0.70 -6.80
C PHE A 5 -1.41 2.03 -6.69
N GLY A 6 -1.27 2.77 -7.80
CA GLY A 6 -0.55 4.05 -7.79
C GLY A 6 -1.19 5.08 -6.85
N SER A 7 -2.52 5.11 -6.78
CA SER A 7 -3.23 5.98 -5.84
C SER A 7 -3.06 5.56 -4.38
N VAL A 8 -3.11 4.26 -4.08
CA VAL A 8 -2.83 3.75 -2.72
C VAL A 8 -1.40 4.07 -2.31
N ALA A 9 -0.44 3.85 -3.21
CA ALA A 9 0.96 4.16 -3.00
C ALA A 9 1.18 5.64 -2.71
N LYS A 10 0.52 6.53 -3.49
CA LYS A 10 0.57 7.97 -3.26
C LYS A 10 0.01 8.36 -1.90
N TYR A 11 -1.16 7.83 -1.53
CA TYR A 11 -1.75 8.05 -0.21
C TYR A 11 -0.78 7.64 0.90
N VAL A 12 -0.22 6.43 0.84
CA VAL A 12 0.69 5.92 1.89
C VAL A 12 1.95 6.78 2.00
N ALA A 13 2.56 7.16 0.87
CA ALA A 13 3.73 8.03 0.85
C ALA A 13 3.43 9.42 1.46
N VAL A 14 2.31 10.03 1.10
CA VAL A 14 1.90 11.33 1.65
C VAL A 14 1.60 11.21 3.15
N SER A 15 0.81 10.22 3.55
CA SER A 15 0.39 10.06 4.95
C SER A 15 1.55 9.78 5.90
N ILE A 16 2.52 8.92 5.52
CA ILE A 16 3.67 8.69 6.39
C ILE A 16 4.57 9.93 6.45
N ARG A 17 4.70 10.69 5.35
CA ARG A 17 5.43 11.96 5.35
C ARG A 17 4.80 12.94 6.32
N GLU A 18 3.48 13.15 6.23
CA GLU A 18 2.74 14.05 7.13
C GLU A 18 2.87 13.63 8.59
N ALA A 19 2.69 12.34 8.88
CA ALA A 19 2.83 11.81 10.24
C ALA A 19 4.27 11.91 10.76
N ALA A 20 5.27 11.79 9.89
CA ALA A 20 6.67 11.99 10.24
C ALA A 20 6.96 13.44 10.66
N PHE A 21 6.41 14.43 9.95
CA PHE A 21 6.51 15.83 10.36
C PHE A 21 5.89 16.09 11.73
N ASP A 22 4.73 15.48 12.02
CA ASP A 22 4.08 15.58 13.33
C ASP A 22 4.97 15.00 14.44
N VAL A 23 5.37 13.72 14.32
CA VAL A 23 6.18 13.07 15.37
C VAL A 23 7.54 13.76 15.55
N ALA A 24 8.17 14.22 14.47
CA ALA A 24 9.42 14.99 14.54
C ALA A 24 9.25 16.26 15.38
N SER A 25 8.13 16.97 15.24
CA SER A 25 7.85 18.18 16.03
C SER A 25 7.66 17.91 17.53
N MET A 26 7.24 16.70 17.88
CA MET A 26 6.93 16.28 19.26
C MET A 26 8.06 15.50 19.95
N ALA A 27 9.05 15.05 19.19
CA ALA A 27 10.09 14.08 19.58
C ALA A 27 10.93 14.47 20.79
N LYS A 28 11.11 15.77 21.02
CA LYS A 28 11.96 16.30 22.10
C LYS A 28 11.37 16.11 23.49
N THR A 29 10.05 16.12 23.62
CA THR A 29 9.37 16.14 24.92
C THR A 29 8.26 15.12 25.09
N SER A 30 7.84 14.44 24.02
CA SER A 30 6.68 13.55 24.06
C SER A 30 6.90 12.29 23.20
N THR A 31 6.16 12.16 22.10
CA THR A 31 6.12 10.97 21.25
C THR A 31 7.41 10.83 20.47
N LYS A 32 8.07 9.68 20.55
CA LYS A 32 9.30 9.39 19.79
C LYS A 32 9.06 8.42 18.65
N VAL A 33 7.98 7.64 18.67
CA VAL A 33 7.71 6.62 17.65
C VAL A 33 6.30 6.76 17.08
N PHE A 34 6.18 6.68 15.76
CA PHE A 34 4.90 6.58 15.06
C PHE A 34 4.87 5.30 14.22
N VAL A 35 3.80 4.52 14.34
CA VAL A 35 3.61 3.27 13.57
C VAL A 35 2.37 3.38 12.69
N MET A 36 2.53 3.20 11.38
CA MET A 36 1.45 3.25 10.41
C MET A 36 1.25 1.87 9.77
N GLU A 37 0.11 1.24 10.06
CA GLU A 37 -0.28 -0.02 9.44
C GLU A 37 -0.97 0.22 8.09
N VAL A 38 -0.49 -0.51 7.09
CA VAL A 38 -0.99 -0.47 5.72
C VAL A 38 -1.38 -1.87 5.24
N MET A 39 -2.31 -1.95 4.29
CA MET A 39 -2.69 -3.22 3.67
C MET A 39 -1.50 -3.86 2.92
N GLY A 40 -1.57 -5.16 2.67
CA GLY A 40 -0.51 -5.89 1.94
C GLY A 40 -0.31 -7.33 2.40
N ARG A 41 -1.37 -8.14 2.48
CA ARG A 41 -1.33 -9.52 3.02
C ARG A 41 -0.19 -10.42 2.52
N HIS A 42 0.11 -10.41 1.22
CA HIS A 42 1.06 -11.35 0.60
C HIS A 42 2.25 -10.67 -0.06
N ALA A 43 2.21 -9.34 -0.24
CA ALA A 43 3.25 -8.58 -0.93
C ALA A 43 3.41 -7.17 -0.35
N GLY A 44 4.65 -6.73 -0.20
CA GLY A 44 5.05 -5.49 0.44
C GLY A 44 4.97 -4.22 -0.41
N TRP A 45 4.34 -4.26 -1.59
CA TRP A 45 4.30 -3.11 -2.52
C TRP A 45 3.72 -1.84 -1.90
N ILE A 46 2.68 -1.96 -1.06
CA ILE A 46 2.04 -0.82 -0.39
C ILE A 46 2.96 -0.28 0.72
N ALA A 47 3.59 -1.16 1.51
CA ALA A 47 4.56 -0.76 2.53
C ALA A 47 5.79 -0.07 1.89
N ALA A 48 6.26 -0.60 0.76
CA ALA A 48 7.36 -0.02 -0.02
C ALA A 48 7.06 1.41 -0.50
N ALA A 49 5.80 1.70 -0.84
CA ALA A 49 5.39 3.05 -1.22
C ALA A 49 5.61 4.07 -0.09
N GLY A 50 5.53 3.64 1.17
CA GLY A 50 5.89 4.48 2.32
C GLY A 50 7.33 4.97 2.25
N GLY A 51 8.26 4.15 1.73
CA GLY A 51 9.66 4.53 1.54
C GLY A 51 9.88 5.64 0.50
N LEU A 52 8.88 5.94 -0.34
CA LEU A 52 8.95 7.10 -1.23
C LEU A 52 8.94 8.43 -0.47
N ALA A 53 8.40 8.45 0.76
CA ALA A 53 8.40 9.64 1.58
C ALA A 53 9.81 10.11 1.96
N ALA A 54 10.76 9.19 2.10
CA ALA A 54 12.16 9.50 2.34
C ALA A 54 12.84 9.92 1.03
N GLU A 55 13.41 11.13 0.97
CA GLU A 55 14.13 11.65 -0.21
C GLU A 55 15.63 11.68 0.03
N THR A 56 16.05 11.86 1.29
CA THR A 56 17.44 11.89 1.73
C THR A 56 17.67 10.95 2.90
N GLU A 57 18.94 10.67 3.20
CA GLU A 57 19.32 9.82 4.33
C GLU A 57 18.83 10.44 5.65
N GLY A 58 18.13 9.63 6.46
CA GLY A 58 17.56 10.06 7.74
C GLY A 58 16.08 10.47 7.67
N ASP A 59 15.56 10.76 6.48
CA ASP A 59 14.13 11.01 6.29
C ASP A 59 13.28 9.79 6.67
N ALA A 60 12.05 10.07 7.08
CA ALA A 60 11.08 9.05 7.41
C ALA A 60 10.34 8.50 6.18
N PRO A 61 9.87 7.24 6.24
CA PRO A 61 10.00 6.31 7.36
C PRO A 61 11.42 5.73 7.47
N GLN A 62 11.93 5.62 8.70
CA GLN A 62 13.23 5.00 8.95
C GLN A 62 13.13 3.47 9.00
N VAL A 63 11.94 2.93 9.18
CA VAL A 63 11.69 1.48 9.21
C VAL A 63 10.45 1.13 8.40
N ILE A 64 10.58 0.12 7.54
CA ILE A 64 9.49 -0.51 6.80
C ILE A 64 9.52 -2.00 7.12
N LEU A 65 8.39 -2.56 7.55
CA LEU A 65 8.23 -3.98 7.81
C LEU A 65 7.44 -4.63 6.66
N PHE A 66 8.13 -5.48 5.89
CA PHE A 66 7.59 -6.13 4.69
C PHE A 66 7.05 -7.54 5.00
N PRO A 67 6.01 -8.02 4.29
CA PRO A 67 5.60 -9.43 4.30
C PRO A 67 6.68 -10.40 3.81
N GLU A 68 7.57 -9.93 2.93
CA GLU A 68 8.66 -10.73 2.35
C GLU A 68 9.83 -10.96 3.32
N VAL A 69 9.95 -10.15 4.37
CA VAL A 69 11.04 -10.21 5.36
C VAL A 69 10.47 -10.79 6.66
N ALA A 70 11.06 -11.88 7.14
CA ALA A 70 10.66 -12.44 8.44
C ALA A 70 10.99 -11.45 9.56
N PHE A 71 10.03 -11.20 10.43
CA PHE A 71 10.18 -10.28 11.54
C PHE A 71 11.19 -10.82 12.56
N ASP A 72 12.29 -10.10 12.69
CA ASP A 72 13.31 -10.29 13.72
C ASP A 72 13.16 -9.17 14.75
N GLU A 73 12.72 -9.53 15.96
CA GLU A 73 12.50 -8.59 17.05
C GLU A 73 13.79 -7.84 17.43
N GLU A 74 14.92 -8.53 17.51
CA GLU A 74 16.18 -7.93 17.98
C GLU A 74 16.70 -6.91 16.96
N ALA A 75 16.73 -7.30 15.67
CA ALA A 75 17.15 -6.41 14.59
C ALA A 75 16.22 -5.19 14.47
N PHE A 76 14.91 -5.40 14.59
CA PHE A 76 13.91 -4.34 14.57
C PHE A 76 14.11 -3.35 15.71
N LEU A 77 14.22 -3.82 16.96
CA LEU A 77 14.41 -2.95 18.12
C LEU A 77 15.74 -2.18 18.05
N ALA A 78 16.81 -2.82 17.56
CA ALA A 78 18.09 -2.16 17.32
C ALA A 78 17.95 -1.03 16.30
N ARG A 79 17.25 -1.27 15.18
CA ARG A 79 17.03 -0.25 14.14
C ARG A 79 16.18 0.92 14.63
N VAL A 80 15.13 0.66 15.41
CA VAL A 80 14.29 1.71 16.02
C VAL A 80 15.10 2.54 17.01
N LYS A 81 15.88 1.90 17.87
CA LYS A 81 16.74 2.59 18.83
C LYS A 81 17.76 3.49 18.12
N ASP A 82 18.46 2.96 17.11
CA ASP A 82 19.41 3.73 16.30
C ASP A 82 18.76 4.95 15.63
N SER A 83 17.55 4.79 15.07
CA SER A 83 16.80 5.92 14.51
C SER A 83 16.48 6.98 15.55
N VAL A 84 15.99 6.60 16.72
CA VAL A 84 15.64 7.56 17.78
C VAL A 84 16.88 8.27 18.33
N GLU A 85 18.03 7.59 18.42
CA GLU A 85 19.29 8.19 18.88
C GLU A 85 19.86 9.17 17.86
N LYS A 86 19.73 8.89 16.55
CA LYS A 86 20.23 9.77 15.47
C LYS A 86 19.28 10.91 15.11
N ASN A 87 17.99 10.62 15.03
CA ASN A 87 16.98 11.52 14.46
C ASN A 87 16.00 12.07 15.51
N GLU A 88 16.16 11.73 16.79
CA GLU A 88 15.23 12.00 17.91
C GLU A 88 13.89 11.24 17.87
N TYR A 89 13.48 10.72 16.69
CA TYR A 89 12.25 9.96 16.46
C TYR A 89 12.44 8.77 15.49
N CYS A 90 11.39 7.95 15.36
CA CYS A 90 11.29 6.89 14.37
C CYS A 90 9.86 6.78 13.84
N ALA A 91 9.68 6.93 12.52
CA ALA A 91 8.42 6.61 11.84
C ALA A 91 8.54 5.26 11.14
N ILE A 92 7.52 4.43 11.33
CA ILE A 92 7.51 3.02 10.94
C ILE A 92 6.29 2.76 10.06
N VAL A 93 6.51 2.17 8.88
CA VAL A 93 5.43 1.62 8.05
C VAL A 93 5.41 0.11 8.22
N VAL A 94 4.26 -0.45 8.57
CA VAL A 94 4.12 -1.90 8.79
C VAL A 94 3.02 -2.45 7.91
N SER A 95 3.32 -3.50 7.14
CA SER A 95 2.27 -4.21 6.41
C SER A 95 1.45 -5.08 7.38
N GLU A 96 0.13 -5.14 7.16
CA GLU A 96 -0.75 -6.13 7.84
C GLU A 96 -0.26 -7.58 7.66
N GLY A 97 0.51 -7.83 6.61
CA GLY A 97 0.99 -9.14 6.19
C GLY A 97 2.34 -9.57 6.77
N VAL A 98 2.91 -8.82 7.71
CA VAL A 98 4.20 -9.18 8.33
C VAL A 98 4.11 -10.52 9.06
N ARG A 99 5.16 -11.34 8.89
CA ARG A 99 5.25 -12.70 9.42
C ARG A 99 6.43 -12.85 10.37
N ASN A 100 6.31 -13.75 11.34
CA ASN A 100 7.45 -14.19 12.14
C ASN A 100 8.33 -15.21 11.38
N SER A 101 9.41 -15.67 12.01
CA SER A 101 10.32 -16.70 11.48
C SER A 101 9.65 -18.06 11.21
N GLU A 102 8.51 -18.35 11.84
CA GLU A 102 7.68 -19.53 11.59
C GLU A 102 6.74 -19.35 10.38
N GLY A 103 6.73 -18.17 9.75
CA GLY A 103 5.85 -17.84 8.62
C GLY A 103 4.41 -17.51 9.01
N LYS A 104 4.09 -17.42 10.31
CA LYS A 104 2.76 -17.03 10.81
C LYS A 104 2.61 -15.51 10.83
N PHE A 105 1.40 -15.02 10.60
CA PHE A 105 1.16 -13.58 10.66
C PHE A 105 1.31 -13.07 12.09
N LEU A 106 1.87 -11.87 12.28
CA LEU A 106 1.96 -11.27 13.61
C LEU A 106 0.57 -10.93 14.20
N SER A 107 -0.42 -10.64 13.34
CA SER A 107 -1.80 -10.32 13.71
C SER A 107 -2.70 -11.55 13.96
N GLU A 108 -2.25 -12.76 13.61
CA GLU A 108 -3.06 -13.99 13.71
C GLU A 108 -3.37 -14.44 15.15
N ALA A 109 -2.83 -13.76 16.16
CA ALA A 109 -3.14 -14.05 17.57
C ALA A 109 -4.58 -13.67 17.99
N GLY A 110 -5.41 -13.08 17.10
CA GLY A 110 -6.68 -12.42 17.45
C GLY A 110 -8.00 -13.01 16.93
N GLY A 111 -8.01 -14.05 16.09
CA GLY A 111 -9.25 -14.75 15.67
C GLY A 111 -9.52 -14.84 14.17
N THR A 112 -10.49 -15.70 13.79
CA THR A 112 -10.94 -15.96 12.40
C THR A 112 -12.22 -15.21 12.05
N ASP A 113 -12.34 -14.70 10.83
CA ASP A 113 -13.54 -14.06 10.30
C ASP A 113 -14.66 -15.06 9.96
N ALA A 114 -15.82 -14.54 9.54
CA ALA A 114 -17.01 -15.33 9.19
C ALA A 114 -16.83 -16.28 7.98
N PHE A 115 -15.72 -16.16 7.25
CA PHE A 115 -15.37 -17.00 6.09
C PHE A 115 -14.25 -18.00 6.43
N GLY A 116 -13.79 -18.04 7.68
CA GLY A 116 -12.72 -18.94 8.14
C GLY A 116 -11.31 -18.46 7.79
N HIS A 117 -11.14 -17.21 7.35
CA HIS A 117 -9.82 -16.61 7.19
C HIS A 117 -9.37 -15.95 8.49
N ALA A 118 -8.06 -15.98 8.78
CA ALA A 118 -7.50 -15.17 9.85
C ALA A 118 -7.89 -13.70 9.64
N GLN A 119 -8.52 -13.08 10.64
CA GLN A 119 -8.85 -11.67 10.59
C GLN A 119 -7.54 -10.88 10.71
N LEU A 120 -7.09 -10.34 9.58
CA LEU A 120 -5.91 -9.52 9.50
C LEU A 120 -6.24 -8.08 9.91
N GLY A 121 -5.26 -7.45 10.56
CA GLY A 121 -5.36 -6.12 11.13
C GLY A 121 -4.81 -6.09 12.55
N GLY A 122 -4.31 -4.94 13.00
CA GLY A 122 -3.84 -4.76 14.37
C GLY A 122 -2.38 -5.14 14.61
N VAL A 123 -1.56 -5.16 13.56
CA VAL A 123 -0.10 -5.26 13.67
C VAL A 123 0.49 -3.97 14.24
N ALA A 124 -0.04 -2.80 13.88
CA ALA A 124 0.39 -1.50 14.42
C ALA A 124 0.41 -1.44 15.96
N PRO A 125 -0.68 -1.76 16.68
CA PRO A 125 -0.66 -1.76 18.14
C PRO A 125 0.31 -2.79 18.72
N ILE A 126 0.49 -3.96 18.09
CA ILE A 126 1.46 -4.98 18.54
C ILE A 126 2.89 -4.42 18.45
N ILE A 127 3.26 -3.86 17.31
CA ILE A 127 4.60 -3.27 17.09
C ILE A 127 4.85 -2.07 18.01
N ALA A 128 3.85 -1.20 18.17
CA ALA A 128 3.96 -0.03 19.03
C ALA A 128 4.14 -0.42 20.51
N GLU A 129 3.37 -1.38 21.00
CA GLU A 129 3.48 -1.88 22.37
C GLU A 129 4.83 -2.58 22.60
N LEU A 130 5.31 -3.37 21.63
CA LEU A 130 6.64 -3.99 21.68
C LEU A 130 7.76 -2.93 21.85
N VAL A 131 7.72 -1.85 21.07
CA VAL A 131 8.68 -0.74 21.18
C VAL A 131 8.65 -0.11 22.57
N LYS A 132 7.45 0.15 23.13
CA LYS A 132 7.34 0.72 24.49
C LYS A 132 7.86 -0.22 25.57
N GLN A 133 7.51 -1.51 25.51
CA GLN A 133 7.92 -2.48 26.52
C GLN A 133 9.44 -2.69 26.54
N LYS A 134 10.07 -2.69 25.37
CA LYS A 134 11.49 -3.03 25.21
C LYS A 134 12.41 -1.81 25.24
N LEU A 135 11.97 -0.67 24.71
CA LEU A 135 12.79 0.55 24.58
C LEU A 135 12.28 1.73 25.41
N GLY A 136 11.06 1.66 25.97
CA GLY A 136 10.50 2.73 26.80
C GLY A 136 10.03 3.97 26.05
N TYR A 137 10.04 3.95 24.71
CA TYR A 137 9.62 5.10 23.91
C TYR A 137 8.10 5.27 23.88
N LYS A 138 7.64 6.51 24.10
CA LYS A 138 6.24 6.88 23.91
C LYS A 138 5.90 6.84 22.42
N TYR A 139 4.79 6.21 22.08
CA TYR A 139 4.36 6.01 20.70
C TYR A 139 2.97 6.58 20.41
N HIS A 140 2.70 6.75 19.12
CA HIS A 140 1.35 6.75 18.54
C HIS A 140 1.31 5.75 17.38
N TRP A 141 0.12 5.32 16.99
CA TRP A 141 -0.05 4.46 15.83
C TRP A 141 -1.37 4.77 15.11
N ALA A 142 -1.42 4.41 13.83
CA ALA A 142 -2.61 4.52 13.00
C ALA A 142 -2.75 3.29 12.09
N VAL A 143 -3.98 2.95 11.73
CA VAL A 143 -4.30 1.90 10.75
C VAL A 143 -5.01 2.58 9.59
N CYS A 144 -4.44 2.50 8.38
CA CYS A 144 -5.01 3.17 7.21
C CYS A 144 -6.31 2.50 6.71
N ASP A 145 -6.39 1.18 6.81
CA ASP A 145 -7.58 0.37 6.47
C ASP A 145 -8.26 0.81 5.15
N TYR A 146 -9.53 1.18 5.16
CA TYR A 146 -10.24 1.58 3.94
C TYR A 146 -9.82 2.94 3.41
N LEU A 147 -9.25 3.82 4.24
CA LEU A 147 -8.87 5.17 3.81
C LEU A 147 -7.86 5.11 2.67
N GLN A 148 -6.84 4.26 2.77
CA GLN A 148 -5.81 4.14 1.74
C GLN A 148 -6.33 3.72 0.35
N ARG A 149 -7.41 2.93 0.30
CA ARG A 149 -8.01 2.46 -0.96
C ARG A 149 -9.24 3.26 -1.41
N ALA A 150 -9.69 4.21 -0.59
CA ALA A 150 -10.79 5.13 -0.89
C ALA A 150 -10.32 6.59 -1.02
N ALA A 151 -9.02 6.85 -0.95
CA ALA A 151 -8.39 8.17 -0.97
C ALA A 151 -8.43 8.87 -2.34
N ARG A 152 -9.58 8.89 -3.02
CA ARG A 152 -9.74 9.56 -4.32
C ARG A 152 -9.39 11.05 -4.24
N HIS A 153 -9.53 11.68 -3.08
CA HIS A 153 -9.14 13.08 -2.87
C HIS A 153 -7.65 13.37 -3.12
N ILE A 154 -6.77 12.37 -3.06
CA ILE A 154 -5.32 12.51 -3.30
C ILE A 154 -4.78 11.44 -4.27
N ALA A 155 -5.62 10.99 -5.21
CA ALA A 155 -5.21 9.98 -6.19
C ALA A 155 -4.04 10.43 -7.07
N SER A 156 -3.26 9.46 -7.55
CA SER A 156 -2.24 9.72 -8.58
C SER A 156 -2.92 9.97 -9.92
N ALA A 157 -2.50 11.03 -10.63
CA ALA A 157 -2.99 11.31 -11.97
C ALA A 157 -2.63 10.19 -12.95
N VAL A 158 -1.39 9.69 -12.89
CA VAL A 158 -0.93 8.55 -13.69
C VAL A 158 -1.80 7.30 -13.47
N ASP A 159 -2.14 6.99 -12.23
CA ASP A 159 -2.99 5.84 -11.91
C ASP A 159 -4.44 6.04 -12.40
N VAL A 160 -4.99 7.25 -12.28
CA VAL A 160 -6.33 7.59 -12.80
C VAL A 160 -6.39 7.47 -14.33
N GLU A 161 -5.37 7.97 -15.03
CA GLU A 161 -5.27 7.86 -16.50
C GLU A 161 -5.15 6.40 -16.94
N GLN A 162 -4.27 5.62 -16.30
CA GLN A 162 -4.12 4.19 -16.56
C GLN A 162 -5.44 3.44 -16.31
N ALA A 163 -6.12 3.71 -15.20
CA ALA A 163 -7.39 3.08 -14.86
C ALA A 163 -8.47 3.33 -15.93
N TYR A 164 -8.59 4.57 -16.41
CA TYR A 164 -9.53 4.93 -17.47
C TYR A 164 -9.18 4.24 -18.79
N ALA A 165 -7.91 4.29 -19.19
CA ALA A 165 -7.42 3.67 -20.42
C ALA A 165 -7.62 2.14 -20.44
N MET A 166 -7.47 1.45 -19.30
CA MET A 166 -7.76 0.01 -19.22
C MET A 166 -9.24 -0.30 -19.48
N GLY A 167 -10.15 0.54 -18.97
CA GLY A 167 -11.59 0.41 -19.21
C GLY A 167 -11.96 0.62 -20.68
N GLU A 168 -11.43 1.68 -21.30
CA GLU A 168 -11.61 1.97 -22.72
C GLU A 168 -11.04 0.84 -23.61
N ALA A 169 -9.82 0.38 -23.31
CA ALA A 169 -9.16 -0.69 -24.05
C ALA A 169 -9.94 -2.01 -23.99
N ALA A 170 -10.52 -2.35 -22.84
CA ALA A 170 -11.34 -3.57 -22.70
C ALA A 170 -12.54 -3.56 -23.67
N VAL A 171 -13.22 -2.41 -23.80
CA VAL A 171 -14.34 -2.25 -24.74
C VAL A 171 -13.85 -2.37 -26.18
N ASN A 172 -12.75 -1.70 -26.53
CA ASN A 172 -12.20 -1.75 -27.89
C ASN A 172 -11.78 -3.18 -28.28
N PHE A 173 -11.09 -3.91 -27.39
CA PHE A 173 -10.73 -5.31 -27.64
C PHE A 173 -11.96 -6.20 -27.84
N ALA A 174 -13.03 -5.99 -27.09
CA ALA A 174 -14.28 -6.73 -27.27
C ALA A 174 -14.94 -6.43 -28.63
N LEU A 175 -14.96 -5.16 -29.06
CA LEU A 175 -15.48 -4.75 -30.36
C LEU A 175 -14.66 -5.31 -31.54
N GLU A 176 -13.36 -5.49 -31.35
CA GLU A 176 -12.46 -6.17 -32.29
C GLU A 176 -12.65 -7.70 -32.32
N GLY A 177 -13.58 -8.24 -31.53
CA GLY A 177 -13.85 -9.69 -31.46
C GLY A 177 -12.81 -10.47 -30.64
N ARG A 178 -11.97 -9.79 -29.87
CA ARG A 178 -10.95 -10.42 -29.04
C ARG A 178 -11.59 -10.94 -27.74
N ASN A 179 -11.22 -12.15 -27.33
CA ASN A 179 -11.76 -12.82 -26.14
C ASN A 179 -10.62 -13.42 -25.30
N GLY A 180 -10.88 -13.68 -24.02
CA GLY A 180 -9.96 -14.38 -23.13
C GLY A 180 -8.70 -13.59 -22.77
N MET A 181 -8.80 -12.25 -22.74
CA MET A 181 -7.66 -11.36 -22.51
C MET A 181 -7.94 -10.25 -21.52
N MET A 182 -6.85 -9.73 -20.96
CA MET A 182 -6.85 -8.61 -20.02
C MET A 182 -6.00 -7.48 -20.61
N PRO A 183 -6.51 -6.23 -20.66
CA PRO A 183 -5.67 -5.07 -20.97
C PRO A 183 -4.62 -4.89 -19.85
N VAL A 184 -3.40 -4.53 -20.23
CA VAL A 184 -2.29 -4.34 -19.28
C VAL A 184 -1.58 -3.03 -19.51
N VAL A 185 -1.03 -2.46 -18.45
CA VAL A 185 -0.12 -1.30 -18.54
C VAL A 185 1.29 -1.82 -18.84
N VAL A 186 1.82 -1.49 -20.02
CA VAL A 186 3.19 -1.81 -20.42
C VAL A 186 4.05 -0.57 -20.28
N ARG A 187 5.00 -0.59 -19.35
CA ARG A 187 6.01 0.47 -19.22
C ARG A 187 6.99 0.38 -20.40
N THR A 188 7.13 1.48 -21.14
CA THR A 188 8.01 1.56 -22.33
C THR A 188 9.28 2.36 -22.07
N ASN A 189 9.25 3.30 -21.12
CA ASN A 189 10.43 4.03 -20.67
C ASN A 189 10.33 4.36 -19.16
N ASN A 190 11.46 4.51 -18.49
CA ASN A 190 11.51 4.88 -17.07
C ASN A 190 11.69 6.39 -16.86
N ASP A 191 12.51 7.04 -17.68
CA ASP A 191 12.82 8.47 -17.56
C ASP A 191 13.05 9.09 -18.95
N PRO A 192 12.12 9.93 -19.47
CA PRO A 192 10.81 10.22 -18.89
C PRO A 192 9.91 8.98 -18.83
N TYR A 193 9.05 8.88 -17.82
CA TYR A 193 8.15 7.74 -17.66
C TYR A 193 7.12 7.68 -18.78
N HIS A 194 7.15 6.60 -19.55
CA HIS A 194 6.16 6.33 -20.60
C HIS A 194 5.55 4.94 -20.42
N TRP A 195 4.27 4.84 -20.76
CA TRP A 195 3.51 3.60 -20.76
C TRP A 195 2.55 3.54 -21.94
N GLN A 196 2.12 2.34 -22.28
CA GLN A 196 1.11 2.09 -23.31
C GLN A 196 0.18 0.96 -22.90
N VAL A 197 -0.97 0.87 -23.57
CA VAL A 197 -1.89 -0.25 -23.43
C VAL A 197 -1.33 -1.47 -24.17
N GLY A 198 -1.15 -2.57 -23.45
CA GLY A 198 -0.91 -3.89 -24.00
C GLY A 198 -2.07 -4.84 -23.69
N HIS A 199 -1.85 -6.12 -23.95
CA HIS A 199 -2.78 -7.18 -23.56
C HIS A 199 -2.01 -8.43 -23.10
N ALA A 200 -2.65 -9.22 -22.24
CA ALA A 200 -2.19 -10.55 -21.84
C ALA A 200 -3.35 -11.55 -21.95
N LEU A 201 -3.03 -12.83 -22.19
CA LEU A 201 -4.04 -13.89 -22.14
C LEU A 201 -4.40 -14.16 -20.69
N LEU A 202 -5.69 -14.39 -20.40
CA LEU A 202 -6.14 -14.67 -19.03
C LEU A 202 -5.49 -15.94 -18.45
N ALA A 203 -5.20 -16.92 -19.31
CA ALA A 203 -4.50 -18.16 -18.93
C ALA A 203 -3.10 -17.90 -18.35
N ASP A 204 -2.43 -16.83 -18.78
CA ASP A 204 -1.08 -16.48 -18.32
C ASP A 204 -1.08 -15.64 -17.03
N VAL A 205 -2.25 -15.16 -16.61
CA VAL A 205 -2.42 -14.23 -15.46
C VAL A 205 -3.06 -14.92 -14.25
N ALA A 206 -3.95 -15.88 -14.48
CA ALA A 206 -4.70 -16.52 -13.41
C ALA A 206 -3.77 -17.22 -12.40
N ASN A 207 -4.03 -17.00 -11.10
CA ASN A 207 -3.30 -17.58 -9.96
C ASN A 207 -1.80 -17.24 -9.86
N VAL A 208 -1.31 -16.23 -10.58
CA VAL A 208 0.07 -15.76 -10.46
C VAL A 208 0.11 -14.46 -9.65
N GLU A 209 0.75 -14.51 -8.49
CA GLU A 209 1.00 -13.32 -7.67
C GLU A 209 2.36 -12.71 -7.99
N LYS A 210 2.40 -11.38 -8.21
CA LYS A 210 3.66 -10.65 -8.36
C LYS A 210 4.15 -10.17 -7.00
N LYS A 211 5.00 -10.97 -6.35
CA LYS A 211 5.73 -10.56 -5.14
C LYS A 211 6.73 -9.44 -5.43
N MET A 212 7.12 -8.72 -4.38
CA MET A 212 8.16 -7.71 -4.52
C MET A 212 9.52 -8.39 -4.76
N PRO A 213 10.32 -7.95 -5.74
CA PRO A 213 11.66 -8.48 -5.95
C PRO A 213 12.56 -8.25 -4.72
N PRO A 214 13.40 -9.20 -4.31
CA PRO A 214 14.31 -9.01 -3.18
C PRO A 214 15.23 -7.78 -3.33
N GLU A 215 15.67 -7.49 -4.54
CA GLU A 215 16.52 -6.33 -4.88
C GLU A 215 15.82 -4.97 -4.70
N TYR A 216 14.51 -4.96 -4.40
CA TYR A 216 13.76 -3.75 -4.07
C TYR A 216 13.81 -3.41 -2.57
N ILE A 217 14.26 -4.35 -1.73
CA ILE A 217 14.41 -4.19 -0.28
C ILE A 217 15.87 -3.91 0.04
N SER A 218 16.13 -2.98 0.97
CA SER A 218 17.49 -2.71 1.45
C SER A 218 18.12 -3.95 2.10
N GLU A 219 19.45 -3.97 2.17
CA GLU A 219 20.20 -5.11 2.73
C GLU A 219 19.84 -5.42 4.18
N ASP A 220 19.51 -4.39 4.97
CA ASP A 220 19.06 -4.52 6.36
C ASP A 220 17.59 -4.94 6.49
N GLY A 221 16.84 -5.04 5.39
CA GLY A 221 15.44 -5.46 5.36
C GLY A 221 14.42 -4.39 5.77
N PHE A 222 14.84 -3.16 6.10
CA PHE A 222 13.98 -2.13 6.70
C PHE A 222 13.66 -0.93 5.80
N GLY A 223 14.05 -0.97 4.53
CA GLY A 223 13.89 0.13 3.60
C GLY A 223 13.74 -0.34 2.15
N ILE A 224 13.64 0.64 1.24
CA ILE A 224 13.59 0.39 -0.20
C ILE A 224 14.91 0.77 -0.88
N THR A 225 15.26 0.07 -1.95
CA THR A 225 16.43 0.43 -2.77
C THR A 225 16.11 1.51 -3.81
N GLU A 226 17.14 2.09 -4.41
CA GLU A 226 16.99 2.99 -5.57
C GLU A 226 16.36 2.31 -6.79
N GLN A 227 16.43 0.99 -6.89
CA GLN A 227 15.73 0.26 -7.96
C GLN A 227 14.22 0.22 -7.69
N CYS A 228 13.82 0.00 -6.44
CA CYS A 228 12.43 0.10 -6.02
C CYS A 228 11.88 1.51 -6.24
N ARG A 229 12.65 2.54 -5.82
CA ARG A 229 12.28 3.95 -6.02
C ARG A 229 12.04 4.28 -7.49
N ARG A 230 12.97 3.92 -8.39
CA ARG A 230 12.81 4.08 -9.84
C ARG A 230 11.58 3.36 -10.40
N TYR A 231 11.17 2.25 -9.78
CA TYR A 231 9.94 1.57 -10.17
C TYR A 231 8.69 2.28 -9.66
N LEU A 232 8.64 2.67 -8.40
CA LEU A 232 7.44 3.18 -7.74
C LEU A 232 7.18 4.67 -7.98
N GLN A 233 8.22 5.50 -8.02
CA GLN A 233 8.10 6.96 -8.09
C GLN A 233 7.19 7.43 -9.23
N PRO A 234 7.34 6.95 -10.48
CA PRO A 234 6.50 7.45 -11.57
C PRO A 234 5.02 7.04 -11.45
N LEU A 235 4.72 6.04 -10.63
CA LEU A 235 3.36 5.54 -10.44
C LEU A 235 2.52 6.42 -9.50
N ILE A 236 3.16 7.32 -8.74
CA ILE A 236 2.50 8.24 -7.83
C ILE A 236 2.46 9.68 -8.37
N GLU A 237 3.04 9.93 -9.54
CA GLU A 237 3.16 11.28 -10.11
C GLU A 237 1.80 11.88 -10.48
N GLY A 238 1.73 13.21 -10.35
CA GLY A 238 0.59 14.06 -10.67
C GLY A 238 -0.59 13.94 -9.71
N GLU A 239 -1.35 15.03 -9.56
CA GLU A 239 -2.54 15.12 -8.72
C GLU A 239 -3.80 15.17 -9.58
N ALA A 240 -4.79 14.34 -9.27
CA ALA A 240 -6.07 14.35 -9.98
C ALA A 240 -7.24 14.74 -9.07
N TYR A 241 -7.20 15.90 -8.41
CA TYR A 241 -8.23 16.30 -7.44
C TYR A 241 -9.66 16.23 -8.02
N PRO A 242 -10.64 15.67 -7.28
CA PRO A 242 -12.05 15.74 -7.69
C PRO A 242 -12.59 17.18 -7.57
N PRO A 243 -13.72 17.52 -8.20
CA PRO A 243 -14.42 18.76 -7.87
C PRO A 243 -14.89 18.75 -6.41
N TYR A 244 -15.01 19.93 -5.81
CA TYR A 244 -15.45 20.12 -4.42
C TYR A 244 -16.73 20.95 -4.36
N LYS A 245 -17.58 20.61 -3.39
CA LYS A 245 -18.80 21.35 -3.06
C LYS A 245 -18.97 21.39 -1.55
N ASN A 246 -19.16 22.58 -0.98
CA ASN A 246 -19.28 22.80 0.47
C ASN A 246 -18.09 22.25 1.28
N GLY A 247 -16.87 22.32 0.75
CA GLY A 247 -15.65 21.87 1.42
C GLY A 247 -15.37 20.36 1.37
N LEU A 248 -16.22 19.57 0.70
CA LEU A 248 -16.04 18.12 0.53
C LEU A 248 -16.00 17.74 -0.97
N PRO A 249 -15.36 16.62 -1.33
CA PRO A 249 -15.42 16.11 -2.70
C PRO A 249 -16.86 15.85 -3.17
N ASP A 250 -17.21 16.37 -4.34
CA ASP A 250 -18.55 16.20 -4.94
C ASP A 250 -18.62 14.86 -5.70
N TYR A 251 -18.65 13.76 -4.94
CA TYR A 251 -18.70 12.42 -5.53
C TYR A 251 -20.08 12.09 -6.11
N VAL A 252 -20.07 11.51 -7.31
CA VAL A 252 -21.29 11.07 -7.99
C VAL A 252 -21.96 9.89 -7.28
N ARG A 253 -23.30 9.92 -7.20
CA ARG A 253 -24.12 8.76 -6.85
C ARG A 253 -24.90 8.30 -8.07
N LEU A 254 -24.67 7.07 -8.50
CA LEU A 254 -25.40 6.47 -9.61
C LEU A 254 -26.83 6.13 -9.20
N LYS A 255 -27.77 6.16 -10.15
CA LYS A 255 -29.16 5.79 -9.91
C LYS A 255 -29.35 4.30 -9.66
N ASN A 256 -28.43 3.47 -10.17
CA ASN A 256 -28.42 2.00 -10.03
C ASN A 256 -29.81 1.37 -10.24
N VAL A 257 -30.50 1.76 -11.31
CA VAL A 257 -31.85 1.27 -11.62
C VAL A 257 -31.75 -0.23 -11.94
N PRO A 258 -32.50 -1.10 -11.23
CA PRO A 258 -32.45 -2.54 -11.45
C PRO A 258 -33.07 -2.92 -12.80
N VAL A 259 -32.54 -3.98 -13.42
CA VAL A 259 -33.10 -4.59 -14.64
C VAL A 259 -34.13 -5.65 -14.25
N PRO A 260 -35.28 -5.77 -14.96
CA PRO A 260 -36.25 -6.84 -14.70
C PRO A 260 -35.62 -8.23 -14.76
N LYS A 261 -36.00 -9.09 -13.81
CA LYS A 261 -35.59 -10.50 -13.83
C LYS A 261 -36.24 -11.23 -15.01
N ILE A 262 -35.45 -12.03 -15.72
CA ILE A 262 -35.93 -12.89 -16.83
C ILE A 262 -35.91 -14.37 -16.42
N LEU A 263 -35.05 -14.75 -15.45
CA LEU A 263 -34.97 -16.12 -14.94
C LEU A 263 -35.93 -16.30 -13.76
N ASN A 264 -36.71 -17.38 -13.79
CA ASN A 264 -37.66 -17.77 -12.74
C ASN A 264 -37.02 -18.59 -11.61
N THR A 265 -35.78 -19.05 -11.80
CA THR A 265 -35.03 -19.82 -10.81
C THR A 265 -34.18 -18.90 -9.94
N PRO A 266 -34.22 -19.01 -8.60
CA PRO A 266 -33.24 -18.36 -7.74
C PRO A 266 -31.84 -18.91 -8.07
N PHE A 267 -30.84 -18.02 -8.14
CA PHE A 267 -29.44 -18.42 -8.22
C PHE A 267 -28.99 -18.80 -6.81
N GLU A 268 -28.91 -20.10 -6.52
CA GLU A 268 -28.31 -20.60 -5.28
C GLU A 268 -26.80 -20.65 -5.46
N ILE A 269 -26.06 -19.90 -4.63
CA ILE A 269 -24.60 -19.97 -4.56
C ILE A 269 -24.26 -21.29 -3.87
N SER A 270 -23.76 -22.28 -4.62
CA SER A 270 -23.20 -23.53 -4.10
C SER A 270 -21.85 -23.33 -3.45
#